data_AF-A0A628V6X1-F1
#
_entry.id   AF-A0A628V6X1-F1
#
_cell.length_a   1.000
_cell.length_b   1.000
_cell.length_c   1.000
_cell.angle_alpha   90.00
_cell.angle_beta   90.00
_cell.angle_gamma   90.00
#
_symmetry.space_group_name_H-M   'P 1'
#
loop_
_entity.id
_entity.type
_entity.pdbx_description
1 polymer ?
#
loop_
_entity_poly.entity_id
_entity_poly.type
_entity_poly.pdbx_seq_one_letter_code
_entity_poly.pdbx_strand_id
1 'polypeptide(L)'
;MSDLDLKHSIAGALPENDSAERNAHAQSLGCECEYCGYPSGHNTAIHRDGNPLNRDDNNLTVVDPFCRAWRELNTLNADNAVMTILPGISSVDISHLQRTIHIALHSDDPSTQEDARQLLDWLTEHKSLAEKRFDTSHPGAFAQALHRTAPSQRHETRVAWRHVAPVLNPSRLPDPTDLTPLESTPAWWPMMYQHYRTQGGA
;
A
#
# COMPACT_ATOMS: atom_id res chain seq x y z
N MET A 1 -42.58 -12.73 5.76
CA MET A 1 -41.29 -13.37 6.08
C MET A 1 -40.27 -12.62 5.25
N SER A 2 -39.66 -11.61 5.88
CA SER A 2 -38.82 -10.61 5.21
C SER A 2 -37.43 -11.18 4.95
N ASP A 3 -36.95 -10.98 3.72
CA ASP A 3 -35.59 -11.24 3.31
C ASP A 3 -34.59 -10.49 4.22
N LEU A 4 -33.65 -11.24 4.77
CA LEU A 4 -32.48 -10.71 5.46
C LEU A 4 -31.43 -10.34 4.40
N ASP A 5 -31.33 -9.05 4.11
CA ASP A 5 -30.29 -8.47 3.24
C ASP A 5 -28.93 -8.53 3.96
N LEU A 6 -28.08 -9.48 3.55
CA LEU A 6 -26.74 -9.77 4.09
C LEU A 6 -25.65 -8.78 3.63
N LYS A 7 -26.01 -7.57 3.18
CA LYS A 7 -25.05 -6.55 2.72
C LYS A 7 -24.56 -5.57 3.79
N HIS A 8 -24.93 -5.73 5.06
CA HIS A 8 -24.44 -4.86 6.13
C HIS A 8 -23.12 -5.40 6.71
N SER A 9 -22.03 -4.75 6.32
CA SER A 9 -20.79 -4.73 7.10
C SER A 9 -21.12 -4.33 8.55
N ILE A 10 -20.62 -5.09 9.53
CA ILE A 10 -20.83 -4.86 10.98
C ILE A 10 -20.23 -3.50 11.43
N ALA A 11 -19.43 -2.84 10.59
CA ALA A 11 -19.17 -1.42 10.68
C ALA A 11 -19.91 -0.71 9.54
N GLY A 12 -21.00 -0.01 9.87
CA GLY A 12 -21.70 0.86 8.94
C GLY A 12 -20.72 1.86 8.32
N ALA A 13 -20.88 2.15 7.03
CA ALA A 13 -20.14 3.24 6.40
C ALA A 13 -20.42 4.52 7.19
N LEU A 14 -19.38 5.09 7.81
CA LEU A 14 -19.48 6.36 8.52
C LEU A 14 -19.81 7.46 7.49
N PRO A 15 -20.75 8.36 7.78
CA PRO A 15 -21.13 9.43 6.85
C PRO A 15 -19.91 10.28 6.45
N GLU A 16 -19.85 10.72 5.19
CA GLU A 16 -18.67 11.40 4.62
C GLU A 16 -18.15 12.59 5.44
N ASN A 17 -19.04 13.35 6.10
CA ASN A 17 -18.67 14.46 6.99
C ASN A 17 -17.82 14.01 8.19
N ASP A 18 -18.08 12.83 8.76
CA ASP A 18 -17.30 12.25 9.86
C ASP A 18 -15.88 11.86 9.39
N SER A 19 -15.74 11.48 8.11
CA SER A 19 -14.44 11.14 7.53
C SER A 19 -13.55 12.37 7.31
N ALA A 20 -14.13 13.49 6.87
CA ALA A 20 -13.40 14.73 6.63
C ALA A 20 -12.91 15.37 7.93
N GLU A 21 -13.77 15.43 8.95
CA GLU A 21 -13.40 15.93 10.28
C GLU A 21 -12.30 15.07 10.91
N ARG A 22 -12.43 13.73 10.81
CA ARG A 22 -11.40 12.81 11.31
C ARG A 22 -10.06 12.96 10.58
N ASN A 23 -10.08 13.11 9.25
CA ASN A 23 -8.87 13.37 8.46
C ASN A 23 -8.20 14.66 8.89
N ALA A 24 -8.95 15.77 9.00
CA ALA A 24 -8.43 17.06 9.43
C ALA A 24 -7.81 16.98 10.84
N HIS A 25 -8.48 16.28 11.77
CA HIS A 25 -7.93 16.08 13.10
C HIS A 25 -6.63 15.27 13.08
N ALA A 26 -6.60 14.13 12.39
CA ALA A 26 -5.38 13.32 12.29
C ALA A 26 -4.22 14.09 11.65
N GLN A 27 -4.48 14.83 10.57
CA GLN A 27 -3.51 15.68 9.89
C GLN A 27 -2.98 16.82 10.77
N SER A 28 -3.78 17.31 11.73
CA SER A 28 -3.31 18.29 12.72
C SER A 28 -2.29 17.73 13.72
N LEU A 29 -2.26 16.40 13.91
CA LEU A 29 -1.29 15.71 14.77
C LEU A 29 0.02 15.38 14.04
N GLY A 30 0.00 15.38 12.70
CA GLY A 30 1.15 15.14 11.84
C GLY A 30 0.75 14.83 10.40
N CYS A 31 1.67 15.01 9.46
CA CYS A 31 1.43 14.75 8.03
C CYS A 31 2.29 13.62 7.46
N GLU A 32 3.14 12.98 8.27
CA GLU A 32 3.97 11.85 7.87
C GLU A 32 3.23 10.54 8.08
N CYS A 33 3.21 9.68 7.05
CA CYS A 33 2.61 8.35 7.18
C CYS A 33 3.31 7.57 8.30
N GLU A 34 2.53 7.06 9.26
CA GLU A 34 3.01 6.25 10.40
C GLU A 34 3.92 5.07 9.98
N TYR A 35 3.69 4.50 8.79
CA TYR A 35 4.31 3.24 8.39
C TYR A 35 5.54 3.39 7.49
N CYS A 36 5.60 4.43 6.66
CA CYS A 36 6.71 4.64 5.73
C CYS A 36 7.36 6.02 5.84
N GLY A 37 6.88 6.90 6.73
CA GLY A 37 7.39 8.25 6.92
C GLY A 37 7.10 9.22 5.77
N TYR A 38 6.30 8.82 4.77
CA TYR A 38 5.99 9.68 3.63
C TYR A 38 5.20 10.93 4.06
N PRO A 39 5.74 12.15 3.86
CA PRO A 39 5.06 13.39 4.21
C PRO A 39 4.05 13.78 3.14
N SER A 40 2.78 13.98 3.51
CA SER A 40 1.76 14.58 2.64
C SER A 40 0.58 15.13 3.45
N GLY A 41 0.10 16.31 3.05
CA GLY A 41 -1.16 16.88 3.56
C GLY A 41 -2.41 16.10 3.15
N HIS A 42 -2.28 15.15 2.21
CA HIS A 42 -3.36 14.28 1.73
C HIS A 42 -3.36 12.90 2.40
N ASN A 43 -2.43 12.64 3.32
CA ASN A 43 -2.48 11.42 4.13
C ASN A 43 -3.76 11.40 4.96
N THR A 44 -4.41 10.23 5.06
CA THR A 44 -5.75 10.09 5.64
C THR A 44 -5.70 9.41 7.00
N ALA A 45 -6.72 9.63 7.83
CA ALA A 45 -6.77 9.12 9.19
C ALA A 45 -6.87 7.59 9.26
N ILE A 46 -6.09 6.96 10.14
CA ILE A 46 -6.17 5.54 10.44
C ILE A 46 -6.08 5.30 11.95
N HIS A 47 -6.77 4.25 12.40
CA HIS A 47 -6.67 3.76 13.76
C HIS A 47 -5.54 2.71 13.83
N ARG A 48 -4.56 2.89 14.71
CA ARG A 48 -3.39 2.00 14.84
C ARG A 48 -3.80 0.55 15.11
N ASP A 49 -4.84 0.37 15.92
CA ASP A 49 -5.43 -0.93 16.26
C ASP A 49 -6.47 -1.46 15.26
N GLY A 50 -6.83 -0.66 14.24
CA GLY A 50 -7.89 -0.98 13.28
C GLY A 50 -9.32 -0.91 13.83
N ASN A 51 -9.52 -0.38 15.04
CA ASN A 51 -10.81 -0.25 15.68
C ASN A 51 -11.27 1.23 15.71
N PRO A 52 -12.23 1.64 14.85
CA PRO A 52 -12.72 3.01 14.80
C PRO A 52 -13.50 3.43 16.07
N LEU A 53 -13.90 2.48 16.91
CA LEU A 53 -14.58 2.76 18.18
C LEU A 53 -13.60 3.11 19.31
N ASN A 54 -12.31 2.79 19.15
CA ASN A 54 -11.29 3.20 20.09
C ASN A 54 -10.87 4.65 19.83
N ARG A 55 -11.32 5.55 20.72
CA ARG A 55 -11.15 7.01 20.65
C ARG A 55 -9.95 7.53 21.44
N ASP A 56 -9.05 6.67 21.89
CA ASP A 56 -7.81 7.13 22.53
C ASP A 56 -7.03 8.03 21.56
N ASP A 57 -6.56 9.19 22.04
CA ASP A 57 -5.81 10.16 21.20
C ASP A 57 -4.58 9.52 20.54
N ASN A 58 -3.94 8.57 21.22
CA ASN A 58 -2.79 7.82 20.71
C ASN A 58 -3.16 6.69 19.74
N ASN A 59 -4.44 6.47 19.45
CA ASN A 59 -4.87 5.47 18.48
C ASN A 59 -5.05 6.06 17.07
N LEU A 60 -5.26 7.38 16.96
CA LEU A 60 -5.42 8.05 15.68
C LEU A 60 -4.07 8.53 15.14
N THR A 61 -3.83 8.32 13.85
CA THR A 61 -2.65 8.81 13.11
C THR A 61 -3.00 8.97 11.63
N VAL A 62 -2.03 9.36 10.81
CA VAL A 62 -2.18 9.46 9.36
C VAL A 62 -1.44 8.33 8.63
N VAL A 63 -1.96 7.94 7.47
CA VAL A 63 -1.38 6.93 6.60
C VAL A 63 -1.51 7.35 5.14
N ASP A 64 -0.50 7.03 4.35
CA ASP A 64 -0.54 7.23 2.92
C ASP A 64 -1.35 6.11 2.23
N PRO A 65 -1.92 6.37 1.05
CA PRO A 65 -2.79 5.41 0.36
C PRO A 65 -2.14 4.04 0.07
N PHE A 66 -0.82 4.00 -0.13
CA PHE A 66 -0.10 2.76 -0.42
C PHE A 66 0.07 1.91 0.85
N CYS A 67 0.47 2.52 1.98
CA CYS A 67 0.53 1.81 3.25
C CYS A 67 -0.87 1.45 3.78
N ARG A 68 -1.90 2.27 3.50
CA ARG A 68 -3.28 1.93 3.88
C ARG A 68 -3.72 0.63 3.24
N ALA A 69 -3.44 0.42 1.96
CA ALA A 69 -3.80 -0.80 1.25
C ALA A 69 -3.22 -2.06 1.91
N TRP A 70 -2.03 -1.97 2.52
CA TRP A 70 -1.45 -3.05 3.33
C TRP A 70 -2.18 -3.25 4.66
N ARG A 71 -2.51 -2.17 5.35
CA ARG A 71 -3.16 -2.21 6.68
C ARG A 71 -4.59 -2.69 6.60
N GLU A 72 -5.25 -2.37 5.50
CA GLU A 72 -6.65 -2.66 5.24
C GLU A 72 -6.77 -3.67 4.09
N LEU A 73 -5.92 -4.71 4.08
CA LEU A 73 -5.85 -5.70 3.00
C LEU A 73 -7.21 -6.34 2.67
N ASN A 74 -8.12 -6.43 3.66
CA ASN A 74 -9.48 -6.93 3.51
C ASN A 74 -10.39 -6.03 2.63
N THR A 75 -9.97 -4.81 2.33
CA THR A 75 -10.65 -3.88 1.42
C THR A 75 -10.24 -4.09 -0.05
N LEU A 76 -9.16 -4.83 -0.29
CA LEU A 76 -8.65 -5.10 -1.64
C LEU A 76 -9.33 -6.33 -2.26
N ASN A 77 -9.55 -6.24 -3.56
CA ASN A 77 -10.06 -7.32 -4.41
C ASN A 77 -9.20 -7.44 -5.68
N ALA A 78 -9.52 -8.39 -6.56
CA ALA A 78 -8.78 -8.62 -7.80
C ALA A 78 -8.78 -7.42 -8.78
N ASP A 79 -9.73 -6.50 -8.68
CA ASP A 79 -9.75 -5.28 -9.52
C ASP A 79 -8.79 -4.22 -8.98
N ASN A 80 -8.46 -4.27 -7.69
CA ASN A 80 -7.71 -3.23 -7.00
C ASN A 80 -6.24 -3.60 -6.78
N ALA A 81 -5.92 -4.89 -6.68
CA ALA A 81 -4.56 -5.33 -6.43
C ALA A 81 -4.35 -6.82 -6.76
N VAL A 82 -3.09 -7.20 -6.85
CA VAL A 82 -2.66 -8.59 -6.89
C VAL A 82 -1.58 -8.85 -5.84
N MET A 83 -1.62 -10.01 -5.19
CA MET A 83 -0.61 -10.41 -4.23
C MET A 83 0.59 -11.03 -4.95
N THR A 84 1.77 -10.55 -4.58
CA THR A 84 3.05 -10.94 -5.17
C THR A 84 4.02 -11.38 -4.09
N ILE A 85 5.07 -12.11 -4.48
CA ILE A 85 6.22 -12.37 -3.60
C ILE A 85 7.42 -11.65 -4.20
N LEU A 86 7.99 -10.70 -3.45
CA LEU A 86 9.12 -9.86 -3.86
C LEU A 86 10.30 -10.06 -2.89
N PRO A 87 11.12 -11.11 -3.06
CA PRO A 87 12.26 -11.36 -2.18
C PRO A 87 13.27 -10.22 -2.24
N GLY A 88 13.77 -9.79 -1.08
CA GLY A 88 14.80 -8.75 -0.99
C GLY A 88 14.30 -7.31 -1.00
N ILE A 89 12.99 -7.08 -1.14
CA ILE A 89 12.38 -5.76 -1.05
C ILE A 89 11.49 -5.70 0.19
N SER A 90 11.62 -4.65 1.02
CA SER A 90 10.77 -4.46 2.20
C SER A 90 9.38 -3.95 1.80
N SER A 91 8.38 -4.13 2.67
CA SER A 91 7.04 -3.59 2.44
C SER A 91 7.03 -2.07 2.33
N VAL A 92 7.91 -1.40 3.09
CA VAL A 92 8.10 0.05 3.05
C VAL A 92 8.61 0.48 1.68
N ASP A 93 9.67 -0.17 1.19
CA ASP A 93 10.26 0.13 -0.12
C ASP A 93 9.28 -0.15 -1.26
N ILE A 94 8.44 -1.19 -1.15
CA ILE A 94 7.38 -1.47 -2.13
C ILE A 94 6.35 -0.34 -2.17
N SER A 95 5.94 0.18 -1.01
CA SER A 95 5.03 1.34 -0.95
C SER A 95 5.65 2.58 -1.58
N HIS A 96 6.94 2.85 -1.34
CA HIS A 96 7.64 3.96 -2.01
C HIS A 96 7.78 3.74 -3.52
N LEU A 97 8.19 2.54 -3.95
CA LEU A 97 8.37 2.20 -5.35
C LEU A 97 7.05 2.33 -6.13
N GLN A 98 5.96 1.78 -5.62
CA GLN A 98 4.65 1.90 -6.27
C GLN A 98 4.17 3.35 -6.34
N ARG A 99 4.49 4.19 -5.35
CA ARG A 99 4.21 5.63 -5.39
C ARG A 99 4.99 6.31 -6.49
N THR A 100 6.29 6.03 -6.60
CA THR A 100 7.15 6.56 -7.67
C THR A 100 6.66 6.12 -9.05
N ILE A 101 6.32 4.84 -9.22
CA ILE A 101 5.74 4.32 -10.46
C ILE A 101 4.43 5.05 -10.79
N HIS A 102 3.53 5.22 -9.82
CA HIS A 102 2.26 5.92 -10.03
C HIS A 102 2.45 7.36 -10.50
N ILE A 103 3.38 8.11 -9.89
CA ILE A 103 3.72 9.47 -10.33
C ILE A 103 4.33 9.45 -11.74
N ALA A 104 5.24 8.53 -12.02
CA ALA A 104 5.92 8.42 -13.31
C ALA A 104 4.98 8.05 -14.47
N LEU A 105 3.96 7.21 -14.21
CA LEU A 105 2.90 6.89 -15.18
C LEU A 105 2.10 8.12 -15.64
N HIS A 106 2.10 9.20 -14.85
CA HIS A 106 1.40 10.46 -15.14
C HIS A 106 2.38 11.60 -15.47
N SER A 107 3.64 11.29 -15.76
CA SER A 107 4.62 12.28 -16.23
C SER A 107 4.27 12.78 -17.64
N ASP A 108 4.72 13.97 -18.02
CA ASP A 108 4.64 14.47 -19.40
C ASP A 108 5.71 13.86 -20.33
N ASP A 109 6.65 13.08 -19.80
CA ASP A 109 7.70 12.41 -20.58
C ASP A 109 7.30 10.97 -20.97
N PRO A 110 7.12 10.69 -22.28
CA PRO A 110 6.75 9.35 -22.76
C PRO A 110 7.77 8.26 -22.40
N SER A 111 9.05 8.60 -22.26
CA SER A 111 10.08 7.60 -21.91
C SER A 111 9.95 7.19 -20.45
N THR A 112 9.77 8.15 -19.54
CA THR A 112 9.45 7.90 -18.13
C THR A 112 8.17 7.08 -17.96
N GLN A 113 7.11 7.38 -18.74
CA GLN A 113 5.88 6.60 -18.69
C GLN A 113 6.09 5.14 -19.11
N GLU A 114 6.90 4.89 -20.16
CA GLU A 114 7.20 3.54 -20.62
C GLU A 114 8.03 2.76 -19.59
N ASP A 115 9.05 3.38 -19.01
CA ASP A 115 9.84 2.75 -17.94
C ASP A 115 8.96 2.40 -16.73
N ALA A 116 8.04 3.29 -16.35
CA ALA A 116 7.10 3.04 -15.26
C ALA A 116 6.13 1.88 -15.56
N ARG A 117 5.64 1.76 -16.80
CA ARG A 117 4.80 0.62 -17.23
C ARG A 117 5.58 -0.69 -17.14
N GLN A 118 6.81 -0.73 -17.64
CA GLN A 118 7.66 -1.93 -17.55
C GLN A 118 7.93 -2.35 -16.10
N LEU A 119 8.17 -1.39 -15.20
CA LEU A 119 8.37 -1.68 -13.78
C LEU A 119 7.09 -2.21 -13.11
N LEU A 120 5.91 -1.66 -13.47
CA LEU A 120 4.64 -2.16 -12.96
C LEU A 120 4.32 -3.58 -13.47
N ASP A 121 4.59 -3.85 -14.74
CA ASP A 121 4.43 -5.18 -15.34
C ASP A 121 5.36 -6.17 -14.63
N TRP A 122 6.63 -5.80 -14.45
CA TRP A 122 7.60 -6.60 -13.68
C TRP A 122 7.11 -6.90 -12.26
N LEU A 123 6.62 -5.91 -11.52
CA LEU A 123 6.03 -6.12 -10.19
C LEU A 123 4.86 -7.11 -10.26
N THR A 124 3.98 -6.96 -11.24
CA THR A 124 2.78 -7.78 -11.41
C THR A 124 3.10 -9.22 -11.78
N GLU A 125 4.14 -9.47 -12.59
CA GLU A 125 4.60 -10.82 -12.97
C GLU A 125 5.01 -11.68 -11.76
N HIS A 126 5.45 -11.05 -10.67
CA HIS A 126 5.81 -11.72 -9.41
C HIS A 126 4.60 -12.34 -8.67
N LYS A 127 3.37 -12.11 -9.14
CA LYS A 127 2.19 -12.86 -8.66
C LYS A 127 2.32 -14.37 -8.89
N SER A 128 3.05 -14.77 -9.93
CA SER A 128 3.27 -16.18 -10.27
C SER A 128 3.97 -16.95 -9.12
N LEU A 129 4.82 -16.26 -8.35
CA LEU A 129 5.45 -16.82 -7.16
C LEU A 129 4.44 -17.01 -6.02
N ALA A 130 3.51 -16.06 -5.84
CA ALA A 130 2.42 -16.19 -4.88
C ALA A 130 1.49 -17.35 -5.24
N GLU A 131 1.10 -17.44 -6.51
CA GLU A 131 0.27 -18.53 -7.04
C GLU A 131 0.95 -19.89 -6.84
N LYS A 132 2.25 -20.00 -7.12
CA LYS A 132 3.00 -21.23 -6.89
C LYS A 132 3.11 -21.61 -5.41
N ARG A 133 3.16 -20.63 -4.50
CA ARG A 133 3.41 -20.86 -3.06
C ARG A 133 2.14 -21.04 -2.24
N PHE A 134 1.05 -20.39 -2.64
CA PHE A 134 -0.19 -20.26 -1.89
C PHE A 134 -1.43 -20.66 -2.70
N ASP A 135 -1.27 -21.13 -3.94
CA ASP A 135 -2.34 -21.47 -4.89
C ASP A 135 -3.28 -20.31 -5.24
N THR A 136 -2.87 -19.07 -4.92
CA THR A 136 -3.64 -17.86 -5.20
C THR A 136 -2.76 -16.61 -5.14
N SER A 137 -3.15 -15.58 -5.91
CA SER A 137 -2.64 -14.21 -5.82
C SER A 137 -3.75 -13.22 -5.41
N HIS A 138 -4.93 -13.70 -5.00
CA HIS A 138 -6.07 -12.84 -4.71
C HIS A 138 -5.95 -12.17 -3.32
N PRO A 139 -5.97 -10.82 -3.19
CA PRO A 139 -5.80 -10.12 -1.91
C PRO A 139 -6.75 -10.57 -0.80
N GLY A 140 -8.04 -10.75 -1.14
CA GLY A 140 -9.04 -11.25 -0.20
C GLY A 140 -8.74 -12.63 0.40
N ALA A 141 -8.05 -13.53 -0.32
CA ALA A 141 -7.64 -14.82 0.21
C ALA A 141 -6.55 -14.66 1.28
N PHE A 142 -5.59 -13.76 1.03
CA PHE A 142 -4.54 -13.42 1.98
C PHE A 142 -5.12 -12.72 3.23
N ALA A 143 -6.06 -11.78 3.04
CA ALA A 143 -6.75 -11.12 4.15
C ALA A 143 -7.50 -12.14 5.04
N GLN A 144 -8.23 -13.09 4.43
CA GLN A 144 -8.92 -14.14 5.18
C GLN A 144 -7.95 -15.07 5.93
N ALA A 145 -6.83 -15.43 5.33
CA ALA A 145 -5.81 -16.25 5.99
C ALA A 145 -5.17 -15.52 7.18
N LEU A 146 -4.88 -14.22 7.07
CA LEU A 146 -4.42 -13.41 8.21
C LEU A 146 -5.47 -13.34 9.32
N HIS A 147 -6.74 -13.12 8.97
CA HIS A 147 -7.83 -13.06 9.94
C HIS A 147 -8.01 -14.37 10.70
N ARG A 148 -7.84 -15.51 10.03
CA ARG A 148 -7.95 -16.85 10.62
C ARG A 148 -6.67 -17.32 11.35
N THR A 149 -5.58 -16.55 11.29
CA THR A 149 -4.31 -16.93 11.92
C THR A 149 -4.44 -16.87 13.45
N ALA A 150 -4.33 -18.03 14.10
CA ALA A 150 -4.37 -18.13 15.56
C ALA A 150 -3.23 -17.33 16.21
N PRO A 151 -3.40 -16.76 17.42
CA PRO A 151 -2.34 -16.00 18.10
C PRO A 151 -0.99 -16.72 18.17
N SER A 152 -0.99 -18.04 18.39
CA SER A 152 0.22 -18.88 18.44
C SER A 152 0.98 -18.95 17.12
N GLN A 153 0.29 -18.78 15.98
CA GLN A 153 0.87 -18.92 14.63
C GLN A 153 1.32 -17.57 14.04
N ARG A 154 0.93 -16.44 14.65
CA ARG A 154 1.19 -15.10 14.10
C ARG A 154 2.66 -14.82 13.84
N HIS A 155 3.57 -15.35 14.66
CA HIS A 155 5.01 -15.17 14.45
C HIS A 155 5.47 -15.89 13.17
N GLU A 156 5.13 -17.17 13.03
CA GLU A 156 5.47 -17.96 11.84
C GLU A 156 4.85 -17.40 10.57
N THR A 157 3.58 -16.99 10.62
CA THR A 157 2.91 -16.34 9.48
C THR A 157 3.63 -15.06 9.07
N ARG A 158 4.03 -14.19 10.02
CA ARG A 158 4.81 -12.98 9.70
C ARG A 158 6.13 -13.31 9.01
N VAL A 159 6.85 -14.33 9.49
CA VAL A 159 8.12 -14.74 8.88
C VAL A 159 7.90 -15.27 7.46
N ALA A 160 6.89 -16.12 7.26
CA ALA A 160 6.57 -16.69 5.97
C ALA A 160 6.10 -15.65 4.95
N TRP A 161 5.45 -14.57 5.42
CA TRP A 161 4.83 -13.55 4.59
C TRP A 161 5.66 -12.27 4.48
N ARG A 162 6.88 -12.25 5.01
CA ARG A 162 7.75 -11.06 5.04
C ARG A 162 8.09 -10.47 3.66
N HIS A 163 7.89 -11.24 2.58
CA HIS A 163 8.13 -10.83 1.19
C HIS A 163 6.83 -10.78 0.37
N VAL A 164 5.67 -11.03 0.99
CA VAL A 164 4.38 -11.00 0.32
C VAL A 164 3.90 -9.56 0.29
N ALA A 165 3.50 -9.04 -0.88
CA ALA A 165 3.04 -7.67 -1.04
C ALA A 165 1.90 -7.50 -2.06
N PRO A 166 0.92 -6.62 -1.80
CA PRO A 166 -0.06 -6.21 -2.81
C PRO A 166 0.57 -5.22 -3.79
N VAL A 167 0.61 -5.59 -5.07
CA VAL A 167 0.83 -4.67 -6.18
C VAL A 167 -0.50 -4.04 -6.55
N LEU A 168 -0.59 -2.72 -6.38
CA LEU A 168 -1.83 -1.96 -6.50
C LEU A 168 -2.10 -1.59 -7.95
N ASN A 169 -3.37 -1.64 -8.36
CA ASN A 169 -3.82 -1.14 -9.64
C ASN A 169 -3.78 0.40 -9.65
N PRO A 170 -2.98 1.06 -10.52
CA PRO A 170 -2.86 2.52 -10.55
C PRO A 170 -4.18 3.26 -10.78
N SER A 171 -5.12 2.66 -11.52
CA SER A 171 -6.44 3.25 -11.78
C SER A 171 -7.33 3.41 -10.53
N ARG A 172 -6.91 2.84 -9.40
CA ARG A 172 -7.62 2.89 -8.11
C ARG A 172 -6.89 3.74 -7.07
N LEU A 173 -5.74 4.30 -7.44
CA LEU A 173 -4.94 5.17 -6.60
C LEU A 173 -5.45 6.63 -6.70
N PRO A 174 -5.16 7.48 -5.71
CA PRO A 174 -5.50 8.91 -5.79
C PRO A 174 -4.88 9.57 -7.01
N ASP A 175 -5.38 10.77 -7.34
CA ASP A 175 -4.78 11.60 -8.36
C ASP A 175 -3.30 11.85 -8.02
N PRO A 176 -2.36 11.72 -8.98
CA PRO A 176 -0.94 11.97 -8.74
C PRO A 176 -0.66 13.37 -8.19
N THR A 177 -1.53 14.36 -8.41
CA THR A 177 -1.40 15.72 -7.87
C THR A 177 -1.65 15.81 -6.36
N ASP A 178 -2.35 14.83 -5.77
CA ASP A 178 -2.52 14.70 -4.31
C ASP A 178 -1.29 14.07 -3.64
N LEU A 179 -0.31 13.62 -4.43
CA LEU A 179 0.95 13.08 -3.94
C LEU A 179 2.02 14.17 -3.96
N THR A 180 2.83 14.21 -2.90
CA THR A 180 4.08 14.94 -2.85
C THR A 180 4.92 14.56 -4.07
N PRO A 181 5.23 15.53 -4.95
CA PRO A 181 6.03 15.28 -6.14
C PRO A 181 7.38 14.68 -5.77
N LEU A 182 8.00 13.98 -6.72
CA LEU A 182 9.36 13.49 -6.54
C LEU A 182 10.29 14.69 -6.29
N GLU A 183 10.86 14.79 -5.09
CA GLU A 183 11.71 15.91 -4.67
C GLU A 183 13.01 16.04 -5.50
N SER A 184 13.33 15.01 -6.29
CA SER A 184 14.56 14.95 -7.08
C SER A 184 14.28 14.42 -8.48
N THR A 185 14.88 15.06 -9.48
CA THR A 185 14.90 14.54 -10.84
C THR A 185 15.90 13.38 -10.90
N PRO A 186 15.58 12.26 -11.57
CA PRO A 186 16.48 11.11 -11.69
C PRO A 186 17.68 11.39 -12.60
N ALA A 187 17.89 12.64 -13.04
CA ALA A 187 18.93 13.04 -13.98
C ALA A 187 20.36 12.65 -13.51
N TRP A 188 20.59 12.57 -12.21
CA TRP A 188 21.88 12.18 -11.63
C TRP A 188 21.98 10.67 -11.32
N TRP A 189 20.89 9.91 -11.42
CA TRP A 189 20.86 8.48 -11.11
C TRP A 189 21.74 7.62 -12.01
N PRO A 190 21.86 7.88 -13.33
CA PRO A 190 22.80 7.13 -14.17
C PRO A 190 24.24 7.25 -13.65
N MET A 191 24.64 8.43 -13.17
CA MET A 191 25.96 8.64 -12.57
C MET A 191 26.10 7.90 -11.24
N MET A 192 25.08 7.95 -10.37
CA MET A 192 25.07 7.19 -9.12
C MET A 192 25.15 5.68 -9.37
N TYR A 193 24.37 5.16 -10.32
CA TYR A 193 24.36 3.73 -10.65
C TYR A 193 25.69 3.28 -11.25
N GLN A 194 26.30 4.07 -12.14
CA GLN A 194 27.64 3.82 -12.65
C GLN A 194 28.68 3.82 -11.51
N HIS A 195 28.57 4.76 -10.57
CA HIS A 195 29.43 4.81 -9.38
C HIS A 195 29.28 3.53 -8.52
N TYR A 196 28.04 3.11 -8.25
CA TYR A 196 27.76 1.89 -7.50
C TYR A 196 28.31 0.63 -8.20
N ARG A 197 28.14 0.52 -9.52
CA ARG A 197 28.66 -0.61 -10.32
C ARG A 197 30.18 -0.68 -10.34
N THR A 198 30.85 0.47 -10.33
CA THR A 198 32.32 0.55 -10.42
C THR A 198 33.00 0.36 -9.07
N GLN A 199 32.31 0.59 -7.96
CA GLN A 199 32.84 0.35 -6.61
C GLN A 199 32.72 -1.10 -6.12
N GLY A 200 32.12 -1.99 -6.91
CA GLY A 200 31.87 -3.37 -6.50
C GLY A 200 30.82 -3.42 -5.40
N GLY A 201 29.56 -3.53 -5.79
CA GLY A 201 28.47 -3.84 -4.85
C GLY A 201 28.85 -5.05 -4.00
N ALA A 202 28.66 -4.93 -2.69
CA ALA A 202 28.96 -5.96 -1.69
C ALA A 202 28.39 -7.35 -2.05
#